data_AF-A0A3G2G9E2-F1
#
_entry.id   AF-A0A3G2G9E2-F1
#
_cell.length_a   1.000
_cell.length_b   1.000
_cell.length_c   1.000
_cell.angle_alpha   90.00
_cell.angle_beta   90.00
_cell.angle_gamma   90.00
#
_symmetry.space_group_name_H-M   'P 1'
#
loop_
_entity.id
_entity.type
_entity.pdbx_description
1 polymer ?
#
loop_
_entity_poly.entity_id
_entity_poly.type
_entity_poly.pdbx_seq_one_letter_code
_entity_poly.pdbx_strand_id
1 'polypeptide(L)'
;MAKRTKSELKNYFQAGKRPTESQFEDFIDSYMHVNKNLHGDYIDLNFEFLNNENNCAIDVLFGNTYINGVITLEIVGSYSHQSSVGNIKKQFQIGANPDHSVWYSTTSRLVEAEGTILDNIYIGNLEWDSVINQYKITIYHTASTGNPYNLRVSQQSQGNLVLDQVTLSAIYTKSVNGQNRHFVNYNENVGIGTKNPQTKLQIVSSLSDPNEPGTVIIGEVHQPNLRLGYNSQYSWIQSHAGAPLHINSVGNNVVFNKDAGNVGIGIENPQTKLDVNGFVTSKITSGAVNPSNTSGFSVNELGTNVLEMSYTRDGQGIGMIKTLSANHIAIGTNNTERLRINATTGNVGIGTQNPDQKLTVKGKIHAEDVIVNMNVPADYVFQKYYDNHSSIREDYSMMNLNELEAFIKENKHLPEIPSGEKMTQDGVTLGDFQMKLLQKIEELTLYVISLKKEVDTLKLN
;
A
#
# COMPACT_ATOMS: atom_id res chain seq x y z
N MET A 1 -66.44 -34.81 47.82
CA MET A 1 -66.77 -36.25 47.68
C MET A 1 -65.57 -36.93 47.03
N ALA A 2 -65.27 -38.19 47.37
CA ALA A 2 -64.17 -38.92 46.75
C ALA A 2 -64.49 -39.17 45.26
N LYS A 3 -63.55 -38.84 44.36
CA LYS A 3 -63.68 -39.05 42.91
C LYS A 3 -63.77 -40.55 42.61
N ARG A 4 -64.75 -40.96 41.79
CA ARG A 4 -64.96 -42.38 41.43
C ARG A 4 -63.94 -42.83 40.39
N THR A 5 -63.54 -44.09 40.46
CA THR A 5 -62.57 -44.70 39.54
C THR A 5 -63.21 -45.07 38.19
N LYS A 6 -62.37 -45.20 37.16
CA LYS A 6 -62.78 -45.57 35.78
C LYS A 6 -63.63 -46.85 35.72
N SER A 7 -63.32 -47.84 36.55
CA SER A 7 -64.06 -49.11 36.61
C SER A 7 -65.47 -48.92 37.18
N GLU A 8 -65.64 -48.04 38.17
CA GLU A 8 -66.94 -47.75 38.78
C GLU A 8 -67.88 -47.02 37.82
N LEU A 9 -67.35 -46.06 37.05
CA LEU A 9 -68.13 -45.33 36.04
C LEU A 9 -68.50 -46.21 34.85
N LYS A 10 -67.59 -47.09 34.37
CA LYS A 10 -67.86 -48.01 33.27
C LYS A 10 -69.01 -48.98 33.60
N ASN A 11 -69.02 -49.54 34.81
CA ASN A 11 -70.11 -50.40 35.27
C ASN A 11 -71.43 -49.62 35.41
N TYR A 12 -71.37 -48.35 35.79
CA TYR A 12 -72.53 -47.48 35.90
C TYR A 12 -73.19 -47.18 34.53
N PHE A 13 -72.40 -46.94 33.48
CA PHE A 13 -72.90 -46.74 32.12
C PHE A 13 -73.46 -48.02 31.48
N GLN A 14 -72.86 -49.19 31.78
CA GLN A 14 -73.37 -50.48 31.32
C GLN A 14 -74.74 -50.83 31.93
N ALA A 15 -75.09 -50.24 33.08
CA ALA A 15 -76.39 -50.39 33.73
C ALA A 15 -77.49 -49.47 33.15
N GLY A 16 -77.25 -48.77 32.04
CA GLY A 16 -78.27 -47.97 31.33
C GLY A 16 -78.67 -46.68 32.04
N LYS A 17 -77.91 -46.21 33.04
CA LYS A 17 -78.20 -44.98 33.77
C LYS A 17 -77.56 -43.77 33.11
N ARG A 18 -78.34 -42.68 32.94
CA ARG A 18 -77.80 -41.37 32.52
C ARG A 18 -77.03 -40.75 33.70
N PRO A 19 -75.79 -40.26 33.49
CA PRO A 19 -75.02 -39.59 34.53
C PRO A 19 -75.66 -38.25 34.89
N THR A 20 -75.49 -37.81 36.14
CA THR A 20 -75.76 -36.41 36.52
C THR A 20 -74.68 -35.49 35.95
N GLU A 21 -74.95 -34.19 35.85
CA GLU A 21 -74.01 -33.19 35.32
C GLU A 21 -72.63 -33.25 35.99
N SER A 22 -72.58 -33.34 37.33
CA SER A 22 -71.33 -33.51 38.08
C SER A 22 -70.60 -34.84 37.80
N GLN A 23 -71.34 -35.92 37.48
CA GLN A 23 -70.74 -37.20 37.08
C GLN A 23 -70.24 -37.18 35.63
N PHE A 24 -70.82 -36.31 34.79
CA PHE A 24 -70.36 -36.08 33.43
C PHE A 24 -69.12 -35.17 33.41
N GLU A 25 -69.04 -34.17 34.30
CA GLU A 25 -67.80 -33.40 34.53
C GLU A 25 -66.63 -34.32 34.94
N ASP A 26 -66.82 -35.21 35.92
CA ASP A 26 -65.79 -36.19 36.32
C ASP A 26 -65.35 -37.08 35.14
N PHE A 27 -66.27 -37.43 34.24
CA PHE A 27 -65.97 -38.21 33.03
C PHE A 27 -65.18 -37.40 32.00
N ILE A 28 -65.59 -36.15 31.73
CA ILE A 28 -64.88 -35.23 30.85
C ILE A 28 -63.47 -34.96 31.39
N ASP A 29 -63.28 -34.73 32.67
CA ASP A 29 -61.95 -34.56 33.28
C ASP A 29 -61.08 -35.83 33.17
N SER A 30 -61.69 -37.02 33.17
CA SER A 30 -60.97 -38.30 33.06
C SER A 30 -60.59 -38.70 31.63
N TYR A 31 -61.31 -38.22 30.61
CA TYR A 31 -61.08 -38.50 29.19
C TYR A 31 -60.44 -37.31 28.45
N MET A 32 -60.57 -36.10 28.98
CA MET A 32 -59.72 -34.96 28.67
C MET A 32 -58.44 -35.12 29.48
N HIS A 33 -57.65 -36.15 29.13
CA HIS A 33 -56.20 -35.97 29.07
C HIS A 33 -55.86 -34.98 27.94
N VAL A 34 -56.51 -33.81 27.93
CA VAL A 34 -55.78 -32.61 27.62
C VAL A 34 -54.88 -32.44 28.83
N ASN A 35 -53.77 -33.19 28.84
CA ASN A 35 -52.51 -32.53 29.12
C ASN A 35 -52.53 -31.34 28.18
N LYS A 36 -53.11 -30.24 28.66
CA LYS A 36 -52.80 -28.91 28.18
C LYS A 36 -51.34 -28.76 28.59
N ASN A 37 -50.45 -29.35 27.81
CA ASN A 37 -49.36 -28.58 27.26
C ASN A 37 -49.97 -27.54 26.29
N LEU A 38 -50.91 -26.72 26.82
CA LEU A 38 -51.21 -25.37 26.36
C LEU A 38 -50.43 -24.40 27.26
N HIS A 39 -49.30 -24.83 27.83
CA HIS A 39 -48.18 -23.91 27.79
C HIS A 39 -47.90 -23.76 26.31
N GLY A 40 -48.40 -22.70 25.68
CA GLY A 40 -48.04 -22.41 24.31
C GLY A 40 -46.53 -22.49 24.19
N ASP A 41 -46.02 -22.98 23.06
CA ASP A 41 -44.57 -22.98 22.78
C ASP A 41 -43.98 -21.54 22.78
N TYR A 42 -44.84 -20.54 22.97
CA TYR A 42 -44.56 -19.13 23.12
C TYR A 42 -45.55 -18.42 24.06
N ILE A 43 -45.16 -17.23 24.53
CA ILE A 43 -46.01 -16.21 25.16
C ILE A 43 -45.89 -14.90 24.37
N ASP A 44 -47.02 -14.22 24.14
CA ASP A 44 -47.06 -12.90 23.51
C ASP A 44 -47.31 -11.82 24.58
N LEU A 45 -46.46 -10.80 24.59
CA LEU A 45 -46.46 -9.70 25.55
C LEU A 45 -46.50 -8.39 24.78
N ASN A 46 -47.46 -7.52 25.11
CA ASN A 46 -47.61 -6.22 24.48
C ASN A 46 -47.05 -5.13 25.40
N PHE A 47 -46.34 -4.16 24.82
CA PHE A 47 -45.87 -2.97 25.52
C PHE A 47 -45.79 -1.79 24.56
N GLU A 48 -45.74 -0.58 25.09
CA GLU A 48 -45.68 0.65 24.32
C GLU A 48 -44.63 1.57 24.91
N PHE A 49 -43.66 1.97 24.10
CA PHE A 49 -42.80 3.09 24.46
C PHE A 49 -43.53 4.39 24.13
N LEU A 50 -43.53 5.35 25.06
CA LEU A 50 -44.27 6.60 24.90
C LEU A 50 -43.54 7.59 23.99
N ASN A 51 -44.31 8.50 23.39
CA ASN A 51 -43.76 9.60 22.62
C ASN A 51 -43.03 10.61 23.51
N ASN A 52 -41.99 11.23 22.95
CA ASN A 52 -41.10 12.21 23.56
C ASN A 52 -40.23 11.69 24.71
N GLU A 53 -40.10 10.38 24.86
CA GLU A 53 -39.17 9.76 25.79
C GLU A 53 -38.04 9.08 25.01
N ASN A 54 -36.82 9.53 25.23
CA ASN A 54 -35.63 8.94 24.62
C ASN A 54 -34.99 7.92 25.55
N ASN A 55 -34.32 6.93 24.96
CA ASN A 55 -33.49 5.98 25.70
C ASN A 55 -34.30 5.24 26.78
N CYS A 56 -35.44 4.69 26.38
CA CYS A 56 -36.26 3.88 27.26
C CYS A 56 -35.82 2.41 27.17
N ALA A 57 -36.10 1.65 28.20
CA ALA A 57 -35.84 0.23 28.24
C ALA A 57 -36.95 -0.50 28.99
N ILE A 58 -37.11 -1.77 28.65
CA ILE A 58 -38.00 -2.69 29.33
C ILE A 58 -37.28 -4.03 29.49
N ASP A 59 -37.34 -4.61 30.68
CA ASP A 59 -36.70 -5.89 30.97
C ASP A 59 -37.72 -7.01 30.75
N VAL A 60 -37.34 -7.99 29.91
CA VAL A 60 -38.03 -9.29 29.84
C VAL A 60 -37.49 -10.14 30.97
N LEU A 61 -38.33 -10.44 31.94
CA LEU A 61 -37.98 -11.14 33.17
C LEU A 61 -38.35 -12.61 33.06
N PHE A 62 -37.42 -13.51 33.34
CA PHE A 62 -37.62 -14.95 33.17
C PHE A 62 -37.93 -15.69 34.50
N GLY A 63 -38.12 -14.96 35.60
CA GLY A 63 -38.30 -15.57 36.92
C GLY A 63 -36.99 -16.16 37.48
N ASN A 64 -37.08 -16.61 38.73
CA ASN A 64 -35.96 -17.30 39.40
C ASN A 64 -36.04 -18.82 39.15
N THR A 65 -35.79 -19.23 37.93
CA THR A 65 -35.95 -20.62 37.51
C THR A 65 -34.78 -21.13 36.68
N TYR A 66 -34.75 -22.44 36.53
CA TYR A 66 -33.81 -23.17 35.70
C TYR A 66 -34.15 -22.99 34.22
N ILE A 67 -33.15 -22.66 33.38
CA ILE A 67 -33.30 -22.55 31.93
C ILE A 67 -32.23 -23.42 31.25
N ASN A 68 -32.66 -24.43 30.48
CA ASN A 68 -31.76 -25.30 29.72
C ASN A 68 -32.24 -25.52 28.29
N GLY A 69 -31.76 -24.71 27.37
CA GLY A 69 -32.06 -24.84 25.95
C GLY A 69 -32.01 -23.50 25.25
N VAL A 70 -32.97 -23.26 24.39
CA VAL A 70 -33.01 -22.11 23.51
C VAL A 70 -34.23 -21.26 23.80
N ILE A 71 -34.03 -19.97 24.08
CA ILE A 71 -35.10 -18.96 24.17
C ILE A 71 -35.01 -18.07 22.93
N THR A 72 -36.13 -17.75 22.31
CA THR A 72 -36.20 -16.83 21.17
C THR A 72 -37.11 -15.67 21.51
N LEU A 73 -36.62 -14.44 21.33
CA LEU A 73 -37.39 -13.21 21.43
C LEU A 73 -37.64 -12.72 20.01
N GLU A 74 -38.90 -12.56 19.64
CA GLU A 74 -39.33 -12.02 18.36
C GLU A 74 -40.18 -10.78 18.62
N ILE A 75 -39.65 -9.61 18.28
CA ILE A 75 -40.30 -8.33 18.46
C ILE A 75 -40.81 -7.85 17.11
N VAL A 76 -42.09 -7.52 17.04
CA VAL A 76 -42.70 -6.85 15.89
C VAL A 76 -43.14 -5.46 16.31
N GLY A 77 -42.78 -4.47 15.51
CA GLY A 77 -43.21 -3.10 15.69
C GLY A 77 -44.37 -2.76 14.77
N SER A 78 -45.28 -1.93 15.27
CA SER A 78 -46.49 -1.53 14.55
C SER A 78 -46.34 -0.19 13.81
N TYR A 79 -47.24 0.08 12.87
CA TYR A 79 -47.33 1.34 12.14
C TYR A 79 -48.18 2.35 12.92
N SER A 80 -47.67 2.88 14.03
CA SER A 80 -48.33 4.01 14.72
C SER A 80 -47.76 5.34 14.24
N HIS A 81 -46.47 5.59 14.45
CA HIS A 81 -45.77 6.80 14.01
C HIS A 81 -44.79 6.56 12.85
N GLN A 82 -44.95 5.45 12.12
CA GLN A 82 -44.15 5.04 10.96
C GLN A 82 -42.66 4.80 11.23
N SER A 83 -42.19 4.94 12.47
CA SER A 83 -40.76 4.96 12.77
C SER A 83 -40.15 3.60 13.04
N SER A 84 -40.93 2.56 13.40
CA SER A 84 -40.36 1.29 13.91
C SER A 84 -41.07 0.03 13.40
N VAL A 85 -41.34 -0.07 12.10
CA VAL A 85 -42.03 -1.23 11.49
C VAL A 85 -41.03 -2.32 11.16
N GLY A 86 -41.43 -3.58 11.29
CA GLY A 86 -40.62 -4.74 10.91
C GLY A 86 -40.53 -5.75 12.05
N ASN A 87 -39.55 -6.64 11.96
CA ASN A 87 -39.33 -7.68 12.95
C ASN A 87 -37.86 -7.79 13.37
N ILE A 88 -37.65 -8.22 14.60
CA ILE A 88 -36.35 -8.60 15.14
C ILE A 88 -36.51 -9.92 15.87
N LYS A 89 -35.82 -10.96 15.41
CA LYS A 89 -35.81 -12.29 16.02
C LYS A 89 -34.42 -12.60 16.53
N LYS A 90 -34.25 -12.63 17.85
CA LYS A 90 -32.99 -12.96 18.51
C LYS A 90 -33.13 -14.23 19.34
N GLN A 91 -32.19 -15.14 19.16
CA GLN A 91 -32.18 -16.45 19.79
C GLN A 91 -31.01 -16.53 20.78
N PHE A 92 -31.28 -17.15 21.94
CA PHE A 92 -30.37 -17.29 23.07
C PHE A 92 -30.25 -18.76 23.44
N GLN A 93 -29.03 -19.30 23.44
CA GLN A 93 -28.76 -20.62 23.99
C GLN A 93 -28.31 -20.46 25.44
N ILE A 94 -29.12 -20.97 26.37
CA ILE A 94 -29.03 -20.70 27.81
C ILE A 94 -28.93 -22.03 28.56
N GLY A 95 -28.01 -22.12 29.52
CA GLY A 95 -27.88 -23.23 30.46
C GLY A 95 -27.58 -22.65 31.84
N ALA A 96 -28.63 -22.30 32.58
CA ALA A 96 -28.57 -21.38 33.71
C ALA A 96 -29.47 -21.82 34.88
N ASN A 97 -29.02 -21.59 36.11
CA ASN A 97 -29.69 -22.01 37.35
C ASN A 97 -30.28 -20.84 38.14
N PRO A 98 -31.24 -21.09 39.05
CA PRO A 98 -31.80 -20.09 39.97
C PRO A 98 -30.81 -19.41 40.94
N ASP A 99 -29.53 -19.74 40.90
CA ASP A 99 -28.47 -19.25 41.79
C ASP A 99 -27.40 -18.44 41.06
N HIS A 100 -27.73 -17.93 39.85
CA HIS A 100 -26.82 -17.26 38.91
C HIS A 100 -25.78 -18.18 38.23
N SER A 101 -25.60 -19.43 38.67
CA SER A 101 -24.62 -20.31 38.04
C SER A 101 -25.05 -20.71 36.62
N VAL A 102 -24.10 -20.69 35.67
CA VAL A 102 -24.29 -21.11 34.29
C VAL A 102 -23.40 -22.31 33.98
N TRP A 103 -23.92 -23.33 33.27
CA TRP A 103 -23.11 -24.51 32.90
C TRP A 103 -22.24 -24.29 31.67
N TYR A 104 -22.67 -23.40 30.79
CA TYR A 104 -21.91 -22.94 29.63
C TYR A 104 -22.20 -21.47 29.38
N SER A 105 -21.26 -20.79 28.73
CA SER A 105 -21.44 -19.39 28.36
C SER A 105 -22.68 -19.24 27.48
N THR A 106 -23.63 -18.41 27.92
CA THR A 106 -24.80 -18.06 27.12
C THR A 106 -24.36 -17.46 25.80
N THR A 107 -24.84 -18.02 24.69
CA THR A 107 -24.62 -17.45 23.36
C THR A 107 -25.92 -16.86 22.86
N SER A 108 -25.84 -15.82 22.03
CA SER A 108 -27.02 -15.30 21.34
C SER A 108 -26.68 -14.94 19.91
N ARG A 109 -27.68 -15.01 19.03
CA ARG A 109 -27.58 -14.63 17.61
C ARG A 109 -28.87 -13.97 17.16
N LEU A 110 -28.73 -12.98 16.30
CA LEU A 110 -29.85 -12.49 15.49
C LEU A 110 -30.16 -13.54 14.41
N VAL A 111 -31.40 -13.98 14.34
CA VAL A 111 -31.90 -14.98 13.39
C VAL A 111 -32.56 -14.29 12.20
N GLU A 112 -33.33 -13.24 12.46
CA GLU A 112 -34.07 -12.48 11.46
C GLU A 112 -34.16 -11.03 11.91
N ALA A 113 -34.11 -10.10 10.96
CA ALA A 113 -34.12 -8.67 11.20
C ALA A 113 -34.50 -7.95 9.91
N GLU A 114 -35.65 -7.29 9.89
CA GLU A 114 -36.14 -6.52 8.75
C GLU A 114 -36.87 -5.25 9.20
N GLY A 115 -36.80 -4.20 8.39
CA GLY A 115 -37.57 -2.96 8.58
C GLY A 115 -36.88 -1.91 9.46
N THR A 116 -37.55 -0.77 9.62
CA THR A 116 -37.06 0.40 10.38
C THR A 116 -37.02 0.16 11.90
N ILE A 117 -37.58 -0.94 12.39
CA ILE A 117 -37.46 -1.35 13.80
C ILE A 117 -36.00 -1.48 14.27
N LEU A 118 -35.07 -1.81 13.36
CA LEU A 118 -33.65 -1.98 13.66
C LEU A 118 -32.94 -0.68 14.06
N ASP A 119 -33.52 0.47 13.70
CA ASP A 119 -32.98 1.78 14.03
C ASP A 119 -33.32 2.20 15.46
N ASN A 120 -34.37 1.62 16.04
CA ASN A 120 -34.93 2.06 17.32
C ASN A 120 -34.89 0.99 18.41
N ILE A 121 -34.96 -0.29 18.06
CA ILE A 121 -35.04 -1.39 19.03
C ILE A 121 -33.75 -2.19 19.07
N TYR A 122 -33.20 -2.34 20.27
CA TYR A 122 -32.07 -3.22 20.54
C TYR A 122 -32.42 -4.28 21.59
N ILE A 123 -32.15 -5.56 21.28
CA ILE A 123 -32.33 -6.66 22.24
C ILE A 123 -30.98 -6.98 22.87
N GLY A 124 -30.90 -6.78 24.20
CA GLY A 124 -29.71 -7.03 25.01
C GLY A 124 -29.30 -8.49 25.11
N ASN A 125 -28.32 -8.75 25.98
CA ASN A 125 -27.91 -10.10 26.34
C ASN A 125 -28.72 -10.60 27.54
N LEU A 126 -28.66 -11.90 27.81
CA LEU A 126 -29.15 -12.45 29.06
C LEU A 126 -28.23 -11.99 30.19
N GLU A 127 -28.81 -11.37 31.20
CA GLU A 127 -28.11 -10.85 32.38
C GLU A 127 -28.78 -11.42 33.63
N TRP A 128 -27.99 -11.71 34.66
CA TRP A 128 -28.53 -11.96 35.99
C TRP A 128 -28.67 -10.64 36.74
N ASP A 129 -29.88 -10.34 37.22
CA ASP A 129 -30.13 -9.19 38.06
C ASP A 129 -30.17 -9.64 39.54
N SER A 130 -29.12 -9.31 40.28
CA SER A 130 -28.99 -9.67 41.69
C SER A 130 -29.96 -8.94 42.62
N VAL A 131 -30.58 -7.83 42.17
CA VAL A 131 -31.51 -7.05 43.00
C VAL A 131 -32.87 -7.72 43.04
N ILE A 132 -33.34 -8.18 41.88
CA ILE A 132 -34.63 -8.88 41.73
C ILE A 132 -34.49 -10.41 41.70
N ASN A 133 -33.25 -10.92 41.79
CA ASN A 133 -32.88 -12.32 41.89
C ASN A 133 -33.46 -13.19 40.75
N GLN A 134 -33.33 -12.73 39.51
CA GLN A 134 -33.80 -13.43 38.31
C GLN A 134 -32.99 -13.04 37.07
N TYR A 135 -33.08 -13.89 36.03
CA TYR A 135 -32.52 -13.56 34.72
C TYR A 135 -33.41 -12.58 33.96
N LYS A 136 -32.77 -11.69 33.20
CA LYS A 136 -33.45 -10.73 32.33
C LYS A 136 -32.78 -10.55 30.99
N ILE A 137 -33.56 -10.11 30.01
CA ILE A 137 -33.05 -9.57 28.75
C ILE A 137 -33.66 -8.17 28.59
N THR A 138 -32.82 -7.14 28.57
CA THR A 138 -33.30 -5.77 28.36
C THR A 138 -33.55 -5.50 26.88
N ILE A 139 -34.75 -5.01 26.55
CA ILE A 139 -35.08 -4.43 25.26
C ILE A 139 -34.94 -2.92 25.41
N TYR A 140 -34.12 -2.31 24.56
CA TYR A 140 -33.86 -0.88 24.55
C TYR A 140 -34.57 -0.22 23.38
N HIS A 141 -35.06 0.99 23.62
CA HIS A 141 -35.66 1.89 22.65
C HIS A 141 -34.91 3.22 22.62
N THR A 142 -34.23 3.50 21.52
CA THR A 142 -33.31 4.63 21.39
C THR A 142 -33.93 5.89 20.78
N ALA A 143 -35.15 5.81 20.25
CA ALA A 143 -35.82 6.93 19.61
C ALA A 143 -36.76 7.69 20.56
N SER A 144 -37.06 8.95 20.22
CA SER A 144 -38.06 9.77 20.92
C SER A 144 -39.49 9.47 20.48
N THR A 145 -39.65 8.75 19.37
CA THR A 145 -40.97 8.40 18.84
C THR A 145 -41.42 7.10 19.45
N GLY A 146 -42.49 7.14 20.23
CA GLY A 146 -43.10 5.97 20.81
C GLY A 146 -43.76 5.09 19.76
N ASN A 147 -43.80 3.78 20.00
CA ASN A 147 -44.62 2.85 19.22
C ASN A 147 -45.11 1.70 20.12
N PRO A 148 -46.26 1.09 19.79
CA PRO A 148 -46.65 -0.19 20.33
C PRO A 148 -45.83 -1.32 19.69
N TYR A 149 -45.43 -2.27 20.53
CA TYR A 149 -44.67 -3.45 20.18
C TYR A 149 -45.36 -4.71 20.71
N ASN A 150 -45.24 -5.78 19.94
CA ASN A 150 -45.54 -7.12 20.41
C ASN A 150 -44.24 -7.90 20.52
N LEU A 151 -43.98 -8.48 21.69
CA LEU A 151 -42.89 -9.41 21.92
C LEU A 151 -43.47 -10.81 22.06
N ARG A 152 -43.02 -11.70 21.18
CA ARG A 152 -43.17 -13.13 21.33
C ARG A 152 -41.92 -13.72 21.96
N VAL A 153 -42.08 -14.43 23.07
CA VAL A 153 -41.02 -15.22 23.69
C VAL A 153 -41.35 -16.69 23.50
N SER A 154 -40.49 -17.44 22.81
CA SER A 154 -40.63 -18.88 22.64
C SER A 154 -39.45 -19.64 23.24
N GLN A 155 -39.69 -20.91 23.62
CA GLN A 155 -38.68 -21.72 24.29
C GLN A 155 -38.64 -23.13 23.70
N GLN A 156 -37.43 -23.63 23.47
CA GLN A 156 -37.15 -25.01 23.12
C GLN A 156 -36.08 -25.55 24.07
N SER A 157 -36.49 -26.34 25.07
CA SER A 157 -35.62 -26.73 26.19
C SER A 157 -35.77 -28.19 26.61
N GLN A 158 -34.71 -28.74 27.21
CA GLN A 158 -34.76 -30.00 27.94
C GLN A 158 -35.10 -29.68 29.41
N GLY A 159 -36.40 -29.53 29.72
CA GLY A 159 -36.88 -29.15 31.07
C GLY A 159 -38.27 -28.51 31.06
N ASN A 160 -38.72 -28.01 32.22
CA ASN A 160 -39.98 -27.27 32.34
C ASN A 160 -39.92 -25.96 31.54
N LEU A 161 -41.04 -25.61 30.88
CA LEU A 161 -41.19 -24.31 30.23
C LEU A 161 -41.15 -23.22 31.29
N VAL A 162 -40.44 -22.14 30.98
CA VAL A 162 -40.31 -20.94 31.82
C VAL A 162 -41.29 -19.85 31.37
N LEU A 163 -41.99 -20.09 30.25
CA LEU A 163 -42.87 -19.15 29.57
C LEU A 163 -44.03 -18.64 30.45
N ASP A 164 -44.50 -19.42 31.43
CA ASP A 164 -45.53 -19.04 32.39
C ASP A 164 -45.04 -18.02 33.43
N GLN A 165 -43.72 -17.90 33.62
CA GLN A 165 -43.08 -16.94 34.53
C GLN A 165 -42.58 -15.70 33.79
N VAL A 166 -42.58 -15.70 32.46
CA VAL A 166 -42.07 -14.58 31.68
C VAL A 166 -42.98 -13.37 31.82
N THR A 167 -42.43 -12.28 32.31
CA THR A 167 -43.13 -11.01 32.53
C THR A 167 -42.29 -9.84 32.01
N LEU A 168 -42.92 -8.67 31.88
CA LEU A 168 -42.22 -7.43 31.55
C LEU A 168 -42.09 -6.56 32.80
N SER A 169 -40.94 -5.89 32.95
CA SER A 169 -40.80 -4.82 33.94
C SER A 169 -41.63 -3.59 33.57
N ALA A 170 -41.71 -2.62 34.49
CA ALA A 170 -42.04 -1.26 34.11
C ALA A 170 -41.01 -0.71 33.12
N ILE A 171 -41.43 0.19 32.23
CA ILE A 171 -40.53 0.92 31.34
C ILE A 171 -39.75 1.95 32.16
N TYR A 172 -38.46 2.07 31.88
CA TYR A 172 -37.56 2.98 32.59
C TYR A 172 -36.53 3.59 31.64
N THR A 173 -35.93 4.72 32.02
CA THR A 173 -34.90 5.37 31.22
C THR A 173 -33.57 4.63 31.38
N LYS A 174 -33.01 4.15 30.28
CA LYS A 174 -31.68 3.52 30.19
C LYS A 174 -31.12 3.70 28.77
N SER A 175 -30.04 4.45 28.65
CA SER A 175 -29.31 4.59 27.39
C SER A 175 -28.57 3.31 27.01
N VAL A 176 -28.52 3.03 25.70
CA VAL A 176 -27.63 2.00 25.14
C VAL A 176 -26.22 2.57 25.11
N ASN A 177 -25.32 2.05 25.94
CA ASN A 177 -23.91 2.46 25.94
C ASN A 177 -23.12 1.60 24.93
N GLY A 178 -22.54 2.24 23.91
CA GLY A 178 -21.70 1.59 22.88
C GLY A 178 -22.41 1.31 21.54
N GLN A 179 -21.62 0.94 20.53
CA GLN A 179 -22.10 0.59 19.17
C GLN A 179 -22.61 -0.86 19.11
N ASN A 180 -23.58 -1.23 19.92
CA ASN A 180 -24.21 -2.55 19.81
C ASN A 180 -25.38 -2.49 18.83
N ARG A 181 -25.09 -2.29 17.54
CA ARG A 181 -26.05 -2.63 16.48
C ARG A 181 -26.20 -4.15 16.45
N HIS A 182 -27.39 -4.66 16.15
CA HIS A 182 -27.59 -6.11 16.02
C HIS A 182 -26.55 -6.68 15.05
N PHE A 183 -25.66 -7.54 15.54
CA PHE A 183 -24.68 -8.24 14.72
C PHE A 183 -25.09 -9.71 14.63
N VAL A 184 -25.09 -10.26 13.41
CA VAL A 184 -25.21 -11.70 13.22
C VAL A 184 -23.82 -12.28 13.41
N ASN A 185 -23.59 -12.97 14.52
CA ASN A 185 -22.35 -13.70 14.74
C ASN A 185 -22.48 -15.11 14.16
N TYR A 186 -21.80 -15.39 13.05
CA TYR A 186 -21.66 -16.74 12.54
C TYR A 186 -20.45 -17.39 13.21
N ASN A 187 -20.72 -18.28 14.18
CA ASN A 187 -19.65 -19.01 14.89
C ASN A 187 -18.94 -20.02 13.98
N GLU A 188 -19.59 -20.43 12.90
CA GLU A 188 -19.08 -21.36 11.88
C GLU A 188 -18.61 -20.63 10.61
N ASN A 189 -18.12 -21.40 9.64
CA ASN A 189 -17.70 -20.88 8.35
C ASN A 189 -18.93 -20.50 7.50
N VAL A 190 -18.92 -19.32 6.89
CA VAL A 190 -19.97 -18.85 5.97
C VAL A 190 -19.55 -19.13 4.54
N GLY A 191 -20.37 -19.91 3.83
CA GLY A 191 -20.20 -20.20 2.41
C GLY A 191 -21.22 -19.43 1.57
N ILE A 192 -20.74 -18.66 0.59
CA ILE A 192 -21.58 -18.08 -0.47
C ILE A 192 -21.23 -18.82 -1.76
N GLY A 193 -22.18 -19.57 -2.31
CA GLY A 193 -21.94 -20.43 -3.49
C GLY A 193 -21.18 -21.74 -3.20
N THR A 194 -20.91 -22.07 -1.93
CA THR A 194 -20.35 -23.35 -1.50
C THR A 194 -21.07 -23.89 -0.27
N LYS A 195 -21.33 -25.21 -0.24
CA LYS A 195 -21.95 -25.89 0.90
C LYS A 195 -20.94 -26.33 1.98
N ASN A 196 -19.65 -26.38 1.63
CA ASN A 196 -18.58 -26.86 2.51
C ASN A 196 -17.44 -25.82 2.60
N PRO A 197 -17.69 -24.65 3.23
CA PRO A 197 -16.69 -23.58 3.30
C PRO A 197 -15.47 -24.00 4.15
N GLN A 198 -14.27 -23.84 3.60
CA GLN A 198 -13.00 -24.23 4.23
C GLN A 198 -12.37 -23.14 5.11
N THR A 199 -12.95 -21.93 5.11
CA THR A 199 -12.51 -20.78 5.88
C THR A 199 -13.72 -19.98 6.38
N LYS A 200 -13.51 -19.02 7.28
CA LYS A 200 -14.59 -18.25 7.94
C LYS A 200 -15.54 -17.58 6.96
N LEU A 201 -15.04 -17.11 5.82
CA LEU A 201 -15.84 -16.65 4.69
C LEU A 201 -15.23 -17.19 3.41
N GLN A 202 -15.95 -18.10 2.73
CA GLN A 202 -15.58 -18.58 1.41
C GLN A 202 -16.67 -18.19 0.41
N ILE A 203 -16.31 -17.40 -0.59
CA ILE A 203 -17.20 -17.01 -1.69
C ILE A 203 -16.71 -17.75 -2.94
N VAL A 204 -17.56 -18.60 -3.50
CA VAL A 204 -17.27 -19.39 -4.70
C VAL A 204 -18.29 -19.02 -5.78
N SER A 205 -17.78 -18.49 -6.88
CA SER A 205 -18.53 -18.28 -8.13
C SER A 205 -17.97 -19.17 -9.23
N SER A 206 -18.62 -19.20 -10.39
CA SER A 206 -17.97 -19.61 -11.63
C SER A 206 -16.70 -18.79 -11.86
N LEU A 207 -15.71 -19.39 -12.55
CA LEU A 207 -14.51 -18.68 -12.98
C LEU A 207 -14.94 -17.48 -13.83
N SER A 208 -14.33 -16.32 -13.57
CA SER A 208 -14.62 -15.08 -14.29
C SER A 208 -13.33 -14.41 -14.74
N ASP A 209 -13.35 -13.88 -15.96
CA ASP A 209 -12.32 -12.96 -16.40
C ASP A 209 -12.64 -11.52 -15.94
N PRO A 210 -11.65 -10.60 -15.97
CA PRO A 210 -11.84 -9.23 -15.51
C PRO A 210 -12.97 -8.42 -16.22
N ASN A 211 -13.53 -8.87 -17.35
CA ASN A 211 -14.64 -8.15 -17.98
C ASN A 211 -16.01 -8.51 -17.39
N GLU A 212 -16.10 -9.65 -16.71
CA GLU A 212 -17.34 -10.16 -16.12
C GLU A 212 -17.57 -9.63 -14.69
N PRO A 213 -18.79 -9.78 -14.13
CA PRO A 213 -19.02 -9.62 -12.70
C PRO A 213 -18.06 -10.55 -11.92
N GLY A 214 -17.12 -9.95 -11.18
CA GLY A 214 -16.20 -10.69 -10.33
C GLY A 214 -16.93 -11.48 -9.23
N THR A 215 -16.18 -12.24 -8.44
CA THR A 215 -16.72 -12.97 -7.28
C THR A 215 -17.26 -12.03 -6.19
N VAL A 216 -16.68 -10.83 -6.04
CA VAL A 216 -17.13 -9.79 -5.10
C VAL A 216 -17.23 -8.45 -5.83
N ILE A 217 -18.33 -7.72 -5.60
CA ILE A 217 -18.55 -6.35 -6.09
C ILE A 217 -18.84 -5.46 -4.88
N ILE A 218 -18.12 -4.34 -4.77
CA ILE A 218 -18.38 -3.27 -3.80
C ILE A 218 -18.76 -2.01 -4.59
N GLY A 219 -20.03 -1.60 -4.46
CA GLY A 219 -20.63 -0.49 -5.20
C GLY A 219 -21.71 -0.94 -6.19
N GLU A 220 -22.44 0.01 -6.74
CA GLU A 220 -23.49 -0.23 -7.73
C GLU A 220 -22.91 -0.71 -9.07
N VAL A 221 -23.55 -1.69 -9.71
CA VAL A 221 -23.03 -2.30 -10.96
C VAL A 221 -22.98 -1.33 -12.14
N HIS A 222 -23.80 -0.27 -12.09
CA HIS A 222 -23.86 0.81 -13.10
C HIS A 222 -22.99 2.03 -12.76
N GLN A 223 -22.22 1.96 -11.66
CA GLN A 223 -21.29 2.99 -11.21
C GLN A 223 -19.87 2.41 -11.16
N PRO A 224 -18.82 3.25 -11.03
CA PRO A 224 -17.51 2.75 -10.62
C PRO A 224 -17.62 1.87 -9.37
N ASN A 225 -17.15 0.64 -9.47
CA ASN A 225 -17.19 -0.35 -8.39
C ASN A 225 -15.86 -1.09 -8.31
N LEU A 226 -15.54 -1.56 -7.10
CA LEU A 226 -14.39 -2.43 -6.86
C LEU A 226 -14.82 -3.88 -7.07
N ARG A 227 -14.06 -4.60 -7.88
CA ARG A 227 -14.28 -6.02 -8.17
C ARG A 227 -13.09 -6.86 -7.76
N LEU A 228 -13.36 -8.01 -7.16
CA LEU A 228 -12.39 -9.06 -6.91
C LEU A 228 -12.87 -10.34 -7.58
N GLY A 229 -11.97 -11.12 -8.17
CA GLY A 229 -12.31 -12.36 -8.83
C GLY A 229 -11.11 -13.27 -9.03
N TYR A 230 -11.36 -14.43 -9.64
CA TYR A 230 -10.34 -15.41 -9.94
C TYR A 230 -10.74 -16.26 -11.16
N ASN A 231 -9.73 -16.76 -11.85
CA ASN A 231 -9.88 -17.75 -12.91
C ASN A 231 -8.95 -18.95 -12.65
N SER A 232 -8.71 -19.79 -13.66
CA SER A 232 -7.85 -20.97 -13.54
C SER A 232 -6.36 -20.67 -13.40
N GLN A 233 -5.93 -19.43 -13.65
CA GLN A 233 -4.53 -19.03 -13.71
C GLN A 233 -4.14 -18.01 -12.61
N TYR A 234 -5.03 -17.08 -12.27
CA TYR A 234 -4.75 -16.00 -11.32
C TYR A 234 -6.00 -15.46 -10.62
N SER A 235 -5.77 -14.73 -9.54
CA SER A 235 -6.77 -13.88 -8.87
C SER A 235 -6.51 -12.41 -9.18
N TRP A 236 -7.55 -11.59 -9.15
CA TRP A 236 -7.46 -10.20 -9.57
C TRP A 236 -8.30 -9.26 -8.69
N ILE A 237 -7.87 -8.01 -8.65
CA ILE A 237 -8.56 -6.88 -8.03
C ILE A 237 -8.52 -5.70 -9.00
N GLN A 238 -9.64 -5.03 -9.22
CA GLN A 238 -9.71 -3.91 -10.15
C GLN A 238 -10.89 -2.98 -9.89
N SER A 239 -10.80 -1.77 -10.45
CA SER A 239 -11.96 -0.90 -10.64
C SER A 239 -12.66 -1.24 -11.97
N HIS A 240 -13.96 -0.97 -12.06
CA HIS A 240 -14.77 -1.22 -13.26
C HIS A 240 -15.40 0.06 -13.81
N ALA A 241 -16.14 -0.05 -14.93
CA ALA A 241 -16.84 1.05 -15.61
C ALA A 241 -15.90 2.16 -16.14
N GLY A 242 -14.69 1.77 -16.55
CA GLY A 242 -13.68 2.70 -17.09
C GLY A 242 -13.02 3.61 -16.05
N ALA A 243 -13.35 3.46 -14.77
CA ALA A 243 -12.73 4.22 -13.70
C ALA A 243 -11.37 3.61 -13.28
N PRO A 244 -10.40 4.43 -12.88
CA PRO A 244 -9.13 3.93 -12.36
C PRO A 244 -9.31 3.26 -10.98
N LEU A 245 -8.43 2.31 -10.67
CA LEU A 245 -8.29 1.81 -9.30
C LEU A 245 -7.38 2.77 -8.52
N HIS A 246 -7.97 3.59 -7.66
CA HIS A 246 -7.20 4.41 -6.72
C HIS A 246 -6.86 3.58 -5.48
N ILE A 247 -5.56 3.31 -5.27
CA ILE A 247 -5.08 2.74 -4.02
C ILE A 247 -4.57 3.90 -3.17
N ASN A 248 -5.08 3.99 -1.93
CA ASN A 248 -4.61 4.96 -0.94
C ASN A 248 -4.76 6.43 -1.42
N SER A 249 -5.99 6.79 -1.81
CA SER A 249 -6.33 8.14 -2.32
C SER A 249 -6.06 9.29 -1.32
N VAL A 250 -5.87 8.99 -0.04
CA VAL A 250 -5.60 9.96 1.03
C VAL A 250 -4.09 10.16 1.28
N GLY A 251 -3.22 9.29 0.75
CA GLY A 251 -1.76 9.52 0.75
C GLY A 251 -0.93 8.90 1.89
N ASN A 252 -1.34 7.75 2.45
CA ASN A 252 -0.51 6.95 3.36
C ASN A 252 0.57 6.13 2.61
N ASN A 253 1.26 5.21 3.29
CA ASN A 253 2.20 4.29 2.63
C ASN A 253 1.47 3.12 1.95
N VAL A 254 1.80 2.84 0.69
CA VAL A 254 1.44 1.58 0.00
C VAL A 254 2.68 0.72 -0.10
N VAL A 255 2.62 -0.49 0.44
CA VAL A 255 3.76 -1.41 0.46
C VAL A 255 3.38 -2.67 -0.30
N PHE A 256 4.14 -2.97 -1.35
CA PHE A 256 4.04 -4.23 -2.10
C PHE A 256 5.27 -5.08 -1.82
N ASN A 257 5.08 -6.38 -1.56
CA ASN A 257 6.16 -7.38 -1.52
C ASN A 257 7.34 -7.03 -0.60
N LYS A 258 7.04 -6.52 0.61
CA LYS A 258 8.03 -6.04 1.60
C LYS A 258 9.14 -7.05 1.88
N ASP A 259 8.76 -8.30 2.11
CA ASP A 259 9.68 -9.34 2.58
C ASP A 259 10.13 -10.27 1.44
N ALA A 260 9.25 -10.57 0.47
CA ALA A 260 9.52 -11.46 -0.66
C ALA A 260 8.61 -11.15 -1.85
N GLY A 261 8.91 -11.75 -3.02
CA GLY A 261 8.17 -11.52 -4.27
C GLY A 261 8.66 -10.31 -5.06
N ASN A 262 8.17 -10.20 -6.29
CA ASN A 262 8.52 -9.18 -7.28
C ASN A 262 7.25 -8.52 -7.81
N VAL A 263 7.31 -7.24 -8.16
CA VAL A 263 6.19 -6.51 -8.76
C VAL A 263 6.44 -6.35 -10.26
N GLY A 264 5.55 -6.92 -11.08
CA GLY A 264 5.55 -6.74 -12.53
C GLY A 264 4.57 -5.66 -12.96
N ILE A 265 4.99 -4.77 -13.87
CA ILE A 265 4.10 -3.82 -14.55
C ILE A 265 4.15 -4.12 -16.05
N GLY A 266 3.07 -4.68 -16.60
CA GLY A 266 3.00 -5.12 -18.00
C GLY A 266 3.79 -6.41 -18.29
N ILE A 267 4.17 -7.16 -17.25
CA ILE A 267 4.92 -8.42 -17.33
C ILE A 267 4.42 -9.41 -16.27
N GLU A 268 4.19 -10.67 -16.67
CA GLU A 268 3.64 -11.70 -15.78
C GLU A 268 4.69 -12.37 -14.88
N ASN A 269 5.94 -12.47 -15.36
CA ASN A 269 7.03 -13.19 -14.69
C ASN A 269 8.22 -12.27 -14.39
N PRO A 270 8.06 -11.30 -13.45
CA PRO A 270 9.11 -10.33 -13.15
C PRO A 270 10.37 -11.00 -12.59
N GLN A 271 11.54 -10.71 -13.17
CA GLN A 271 12.83 -11.31 -12.76
C GLN A 271 13.55 -10.52 -11.67
N THR A 272 13.13 -9.28 -11.42
CA THR A 272 13.67 -8.39 -10.39
C THR A 272 12.56 -7.78 -9.55
N LYS A 273 12.91 -7.10 -8.44
CA LYS A 273 11.93 -6.59 -7.47
C LYS A 273 10.87 -5.67 -8.06
N LEU A 274 11.26 -4.84 -9.03
CA LEU A 274 10.36 -4.06 -9.86
C LEU A 274 10.77 -4.26 -11.31
N ASP A 275 9.94 -4.99 -12.07
CA ASP A 275 10.17 -5.28 -13.48
C ASP A 275 9.06 -4.64 -14.31
N VAL A 276 9.42 -3.73 -15.21
CA VAL A 276 8.48 -2.91 -15.97
C VAL A 276 8.71 -3.15 -17.46
N ASN A 277 7.69 -3.69 -18.13
CA ASN A 277 7.68 -3.80 -19.58
C ASN A 277 7.22 -2.46 -20.19
N GLY A 278 8.14 -1.50 -20.25
CA GLY A 278 7.89 -0.16 -20.76
C GLY A 278 8.77 0.89 -20.09
N PHE A 279 8.47 2.16 -20.36
CA PHE A 279 9.19 3.28 -19.73
C PHE A 279 8.57 3.66 -18.39
N VAL A 280 9.43 3.90 -17.39
CA VAL A 280 9.04 4.53 -16.12
C VAL A 280 9.29 6.03 -16.24
N THR A 281 8.24 6.83 -16.13
CA THR A 281 8.33 8.30 -16.18
C THR A 281 8.32 8.87 -14.77
N SER A 282 9.35 9.65 -14.42
CA SER A 282 9.34 10.52 -13.23
C SER A 282 8.99 11.95 -13.64
N LYS A 283 8.00 12.58 -13.00
CA LYS A 283 7.49 13.91 -13.37
C LYS A 283 7.47 14.84 -12.16
N ILE A 284 8.07 16.03 -12.30
CA ILE A 284 7.86 17.16 -11.37
C ILE A 284 6.55 17.85 -11.74
N THR A 285 5.61 17.91 -10.79
CA THR A 285 4.31 18.61 -10.94
C THR A 285 4.26 19.95 -10.21
N SER A 286 5.29 20.30 -9.42
CA SER A 286 5.38 21.59 -8.74
C SER A 286 5.42 22.74 -9.75
N GLY A 287 4.60 23.76 -9.53
CA GLY A 287 4.62 25.00 -10.32
C GLY A 287 5.89 25.83 -10.11
N ALA A 288 6.49 25.77 -8.93
CA ALA A 288 7.65 26.59 -8.56
C ALA A 288 8.97 26.07 -9.14
N VAL A 289 9.82 26.99 -9.62
CA VAL A 289 11.24 26.72 -9.95
C VAL A 289 12.01 26.71 -8.63
N ASN A 290 12.59 25.57 -8.26
CA ASN A 290 13.34 25.37 -7.03
C ASN A 290 14.44 24.33 -7.28
N PRO A 291 15.72 24.61 -6.95
CA PRO A 291 16.81 23.64 -7.06
C PRO A 291 16.60 22.33 -6.29
N SER A 292 15.68 22.28 -5.32
CA SER A 292 15.31 21.03 -4.64
C SER A 292 14.26 20.20 -5.39
N ASN A 293 13.67 20.71 -6.47
CA ASN A 293 12.72 19.98 -7.29
C ASN A 293 13.50 19.16 -8.33
N THR A 294 13.80 17.91 -8.00
CA THR A 294 14.53 16.96 -8.84
C THR A 294 13.60 15.85 -9.35
N SER A 295 13.69 15.54 -10.64
CA SER A 295 13.07 14.36 -11.27
C SER A 295 14.16 13.46 -11.79
N GLY A 296 14.06 12.15 -11.60
CA GLY A 296 15.03 11.24 -12.17
C GLY A 296 15.10 9.88 -11.50
N PHE A 297 16.26 9.26 -11.64
CA PHE A 297 16.60 7.95 -11.10
C PHE A 297 17.71 8.12 -10.05
N SER A 298 17.55 7.46 -8.91
CA SER A 298 18.60 7.39 -7.89
C SER A 298 18.77 5.95 -7.41
N VAL A 299 20.02 5.58 -7.13
CA VAL A 299 20.35 4.30 -6.48
C VAL A 299 20.74 4.63 -5.05
N ASN A 300 20.10 3.95 -4.10
CA ASN A 300 20.41 4.05 -2.68
C ASN A 300 21.09 2.76 -2.20
N GLU A 301 22.18 2.90 -1.47
CA GLU A 301 22.89 1.81 -0.82
C GLU A 301 22.96 2.12 0.68
N LEU A 302 22.45 1.19 1.51
CA LEU A 302 22.47 1.27 2.97
C LEU A 302 21.92 2.58 3.57
N GLY A 303 20.91 3.18 2.92
CA GLY A 303 20.29 4.42 3.35
C GLY A 303 20.90 5.69 2.75
N THR A 304 21.94 5.57 1.92
CA THR A 304 22.61 6.71 1.27
C THR A 304 22.46 6.68 -0.25
N ASN A 305 22.15 7.81 -0.87
CA ASN A 305 22.08 7.88 -2.34
C ASN A 305 23.52 7.85 -2.90
N VAL A 306 23.83 6.85 -3.71
CA VAL A 306 25.18 6.64 -4.27
C VAL A 306 25.32 7.10 -5.71
N LEU A 307 24.23 7.06 -6.48
CA LEU A 307 24.16 7.55 -7.87
C LEU A 307 22.88 8.34 -8.07
N GLU A 308 22.97 9.47 -8.76
CA GLU A 308 21.83 10.27 -9.18
C GLU A 308 21.95 10.61 -10.67
N MET A 309 20.89 10.29 -11.41
CA MET A 309 20.62 10.79 -12.75
C MET A 309 19.37 11.66 -12.65
N SER A 310 19.54 12.98 -12.64
CA SER A 310 18.45 13.91 -12.33
C SER A 310 18.41 15.10 -13.26
N TYR A 311 17.22 15.66 -13.38
CA TYR A 311 17.00 16.98 -13.94
C TYR A 311 16.49 17.89 -12.83
N THR A 312 17.20 19.00 -12.60
CA THR A 312 16.84 19.99 -11.58
C THR A 312 16.05 21.13 -12.22
N ARG A 313 14.93 21.54 -11.61
CA ARG A 313 14.25 22.79 -12.00
C ARG A 313 14.87 24.00 -11.29
N ASP A 314 16.08 24.37 -11.68
CA ASP A 314 16.78 25.58 -11.23
C ASP A 314 16.71 26.75 -12.22
N GLY A 315 16.06 26.55 -13.37
CA GLY A 315 15.97 27.53 -14.45
C GLY A 315 17.12 27.50 -15.45
N GLN A 316 18.14 26.66 -15.24
CA GLN A 316 19.29 26.48 -16.15
C GLN A 316 19.08 25.33 -17.14
N GLY A 317 18.22 24.38 -16.77
CA GLY A 317 17.83 23.26 -17.64
C GLY A 317 18.93 22.20 -17.82
N ILE A 318 19.75 22.01 -16.81
CA ILE A 318 20.89 21.09 -16.84
C ILE A 318 20.46 19.70 -16.37
N GLY A 319 20.62 18.70 -17.22
CA GLY A 319 20.57 17.28 -16.84
C GLY A 319 21.90 16.83 -16.27
N MET A 320 21.89 16.18 -15.10
CA MET A 320 23.09 15.78 -14.38
C MET A 320 23.15 14.27 -14.24
N ILE A 321 24.36 13.73 -14.39
CA ILE A 321 24.74 12.38 -13.96
C ILE A 321 25.88 12.57 -12.97
N LYS A 322 25.66 12.27 -11.70
CA LYS A 322 26.64 12.51 -10.63
C LYS A 322 26.59 11.43 -9.54
N THR A 323 27.72 11.24 -8.88
CA THR A 323 27.79 10.53 -7.60
C THR A 323 27.63 11.54 -6.47
N LEU A 324 26.97 11.14 -5.38
CA LEU A 324 26.77 11.99 -4.19
C LEU A 324 27.77 11.70 -3.06
N SER A 325 28.66 10.74 -3.31
CA SER A 325 29.80 10.36 -2.47
C SER A 325 31.07 10.39 -3.33
N ALA A 326 32.25 10.21 -2.73
CA ALA A 326 33.55 10.21 -3.43
C ALA A 326 33.77 8.95 -4.31
N ASN A 327 32.82 8.67 -5.19
CA ASN A 327 32.79 7.54 -6.11
C ASN A 327 33.05 8.02 -7.54
N HIS A 328 33.78 7.21 -8.29
CA HIS A 328 34.06 7.46 -9.71
C HIS A 328 32.78 7.30 -10.54
N ILE A 329 32.69 8.03 -11.65
CA ILE A 329 31.72 7.73 -12.71
C ILE A 329 32.49 6.97 -13.79
N ALA A 330 32.06 5.75 -14.10
CA ALA A 330 32.72 4.90 -15.08
C ALA A 330 31.73 4.38 -16.13
N ILE A 331 32.18 4.29 -17.37
CA ILE A 331 31.45 3.68 -18.49
C ILE A 331 32.29 2.51 -19.00
N GLY A 332 31.66 1.34 -19.17
CA GLY A 332 32.34 0.10 -19.52
C GLY A 332 31.56 -0.78 -20.48
N THR A 333 32.28 -1.69 -21.14
CA THR A 333 31.70 -2.74 -21.99
C THR A 333 32.37 -4.07 -21.68
N ASN A 334 31.61 -5.17 -21.75
CA ASN A 334 32.09 -6.52 -21.41
C ASN A 334 32.78 -6.55 -20.03
N ASN A 335 32.10 -6.01 -19.01
CA ASN A 335 32.60 -5.91 -17.64
C ASN A 335 33.98 -5.24 -17.51
N THR A 336 34.35 -4.34 -18.42
CA THR A 336 35.63 -3.63 -18.39
C THR A 336 35.39 -2.13 -18.53
N GLU A 337 35.96 -1.34 -17.61
CA GLU A 337 35.97 0.12 -17.65
C GLU A 337 36.69 0.62 -18.92
N ARG A 338 36.06 1.57 -19.62
CA ARG A 338 36.59 2.19 -20.85
C ARG A 338 36.84 3.68 -20.66
N LEU A 339 35.93 4.37 -19.97
CA LEU A 339 36.01 5.79 -19.63
C LEU A 339 35.71 5.99 -18.15
N ARG A 340 36.39 6.95 -17.53
CA ARG A 340 36.12 7.33 -16.14
C ARG A 340 36.20 8.83 -15.90
N ILE A 341 35.46 9.31 -14.92
CA ILE A 341 35.68 10.59 -14.23
C ILE A 341 36.20 10.26 -12.84
N ASN A 342 37.42 10.71 -12.53
CA ASN A 342 38.04 10.47 -11.23
C ASN A 342 37.35 11.29 -10.13
N ALA A 343 36.91 10.66 -9.04
CA ALA A 343 36.14 11.31 -7.99
C ALA A 343 36.94 12.38 -7.22
N THR A 344 38.26 12.21 -7.13
CA THR A 344 39.14 13.10 -6.37
C THR A 344 39.63 14.27 -7.22
N THR A 345 39.96 14.04 -8.50
CA THR A 345 40.58 15.07 -9.36
C THR A 345 39.62 15.69 -10.37
N GLY A 346 38.48 15.04 -10.63
CA GLY A 346 37.56 15.38 -11.71
C GLY A 346 38.12 15.10 -13.12
N ASN A 347 39.29 14.47 -13.22
CA ASN A 347 39.94 14.19 -14.49
C ASN A 347 39.26 13.05 -15.24
N VAL A 348 39.23 13.15 -16.57
CA VAL A 348 38.67 12.14 -17.46
C VAL A 348 39.78 11.20 -17.93
N GLY A 349 39.60 9.89 -17.74
CA GLY A 349 40.49 8.85 -18.25
C GLY A 349 39.81 8.02 -19.33
N ILE A 350 40.48 7.79 -20.47
CA ILE A 350 40.06 6.83 -21.49
C ILE A 350 41.12 5.74 -21.61
N GLY A 351 40.74 4.50 -21.32
CA GLY A 351 41.66 3.35 -21.28
C GLY A 351 42.65 3.35 -20.10
N THR A 352 42.48 4.24 -19.12
CA THR A 352 43.29 4.29 -17.89
C THR A 352 42.44 4.61 -16.67
N GLN A 353 42.79 4.01 -15.54
CA GLN A 353 42.19 4.32 -14.24
C GLN A 353 42.86 5.49 -13.54
N ASN A 354 44.07 5.88 -13.96
CA ASN A 354 44.87 6.91 -13.29
C ASN A 354 45.13 8.08 -14.25
N PRO A 355 44.11 8.93 -14.53
CA PRO A 355 44.32 10.11 -15.35
C PRO A 355 45.10 11.17 -14.57
N ASP A 356 46.25 11.56 -15.12
CA ASP A 356 47.19 12.55 -14.63
C ASP A 356 46.96 13.96 -15.19
N GLN A 357 46.13 14.08 -16.23
CA GLN A 357 45.71 15.33 -16.85
C GLN A 357 44.18 15.43 -16.88
N LYS A 358 43.63 16.61 -17.20
CA LYS A 358 42.17 16.80 -17.31
C LYS A 358 41.52 15.81 -18.27
N LEU A 359 42.23 15.44 -19.33
CA LEU A 359 41.93 14.32 -20.20
C LEU A 359 43.21 13.49 -20.41
N THR A 360 43.23 12.24 -19.95
CA THR A 360 44.31 11.29 -20.22
C THR A 360 43.77 10.15 -21.08
N VAL A 361 44.39 9.91 -22.22
CA VAL A 361 44.05 8.79 -23.12
C VAL A 361 45.23 7.82 -23.18
N LYS A 362 45.05 6.60 -22.70
CA LYS A 362 46.06 5.53 -22.81
C LYS A 362 45.89 4.80 -24.14
N GLY A 363 46.32 5.43 -25.23
CA GLY A 363 46.20 4.89 -26.57
C GLY A 363 46.43 5.95 -27.65
N LYS A 364 46.14 5.59 -28.90
CA LYS A 364 46.18 6.52 -30.03
C LYS A 364 44.87 7.30 -30.12
N ILE A 365 44.98 8.59 -30.46
CA ILE A 365 43.85 9.44 -30.81
C ILE A 365 43.89 9.62 -32.33
N HIS A 366 42.80 9.26 -33.01
CA HIS A 366 42.60 9.60 -34.42
C HIS A 366 41.67 10.81 -34.46
N ALA A 367 42.17 11.94 -34.93
CA ALA A 367 41.44 13.19 -35.04
C ALA A 367 41.65 13.77 -36.45
N GLU A 368 40.62 14.40 -37.00
CA GLU A 368 40.72 15.10 -38.28
C GLU A 368 41.54 16.39 -38.14
N ASP A 369 41.36 17.12 -37.04
CA ASP A 369 42.11 18.33 -36.71
C ASP A 369 42.21 18.53 -35.20
N VAL A 370 43.25 19.25 -34.75
CA VAL A 370 43.50 19.59 -33.33
C VAL A 370 43.91 21.05 -33.22
N ILE A 371 43.04 21.87 -32.63
CA ILE A 371 43.36 23.28 -32.33
C ILE A 371 44.09 23.34 -30.99
N VAL A 372 45.32 23.86 -31.01
CA VAL A 372 46.11 24.12 -29.80
C VAL A 372 46.27 25.63 -29.66
N ASN A 373 45.56 26.21 -28.68
CA ASN A 373 45.70 27.63 -28.36
C ASN A 373 46.97 27.85 -27.54
N MET A 374 47.88 28.68 -28.05
CA MET A 374 49.11 29.07 -27.35
C MET A 374 49.12 30.55 -27.03
N ASN A 375 49.71 30.90 -25.88
CA ASN A 375 49.74 32.29 -25.38
C ASN A 375 50.92 33.12 -25.93
N VAL A 376 51.84 32.53 -26.69
CA VAL A 376 53.09 33.15 -27.14
C VAL A 376 53.31 32.81 -28.62
N PRO A 377 53.18 33.76 -29.56
CA PRO A 377 53.50 33.51 -30.97
C PRO A 377 55.02 33.52 -31.22
N ALA A 378 55.49 32.81 -32.26
CA ALA A 378 56.92 32.57 -32.52
C ALA A 378 57.69 33.77 -33.04
N ASP A 379 57.01 34.83 -33.48
CA ASP A 379 57.56 35.98 -34.21
C ASP A 379 58.69 36.74 -33.48
N TYR A 380 58.96 36.40 -32.22
CA TYR A 380 60.03 36.98 -31.42
C TYR A 380 61.43 36.78 -32.00
N VAL A 381 61.68 35.74 -32.80
CA VAL A 381 63.02 35.52 -33.39
C VAL A 381 63.33 36.63 -34.39
N PHE A 382 62.40 36.91 -35.30
CA PHE A 382 62.57 37.99 -36.28
C PHE A 382 62.54 39.36 -35.63
N GLN A 383 61.63 39.61 -34.67
CA GLN A 383 61.61 40.86 -33.91
C GLN A 383 62.97 41.11 -33.25
N LYS A 384 63.53 40.10 -32.55
CA LYS A 384 64.82 40.25 -31.91
C LYS A 384 65.95 40.51 -32.90
N TYR A 385 65.95 39.84 -34.06
CA TYR A 385 67.01 39.99 -35.05
C TYR A 385 66.99 41.36 -35.75
N TYR A 386 65.81 41.86 -36.13
CA TYR A 386 65.68 43.10 -36.91
C TYR A 386 65.49 44.34 -36.05
N ASP A 387 64.74 44.23 -34.96
CA ASP A 387 64.37 45.36 -34.09
C ASP A 387 65.24 45.43 -32.83
N ASN A 388 66.15 44.45 -32.65
CA ASN A 388 67.00 44.27 -31.46
C ASN A 388 66.20 44.11 -30.14
N HIS A 389 64.89 43.86 -30.24
CA HIS A 389 63.95 43.71 -29.14
C HIS A 389 62.79 42.79 -29.56
N SER A 390 62.24 42.03 -28.62
CA SER A 390 60.93 41.39 -28.78
C SER A 390 60.11 41.61 -27.52
N SER A 391 58.87 42.06 -27.69
CA SER A 391 57.91 42.25 -26.59
C SER A 391 57.33 40.93 -26.08
N ILE A 392 57.53 39.85 -26.82
CA ILE A 392 57.01 38.51 -26.55
C ILE A 392 58.04 37.68 -25.77
N ARG A 393 59.33 37.79 -26.16
CA ARG A 393 60.44 37.08 -25.50
C ARG A 393 61.71 37.94 -25.49
N GLU A 394 61.87 38.75 -24.46
CA GLU A 394 62.96 39.74 -24.35
C GLU A 394 64.34 39.08 -24.15
N ASP A 395 64.36 37.97 -23.41
CA ASP A 395 65.55 37.17 -23.05
C ASP A 395 66.05 36.28 -24.20
N TYR A 396 65.33 36.22 -25.31
CA TYR A 396 65.72 35.42 -26.46
C TYR A 396 67.04 35.94 -27.07
N SER A 397 67.95 35.01 -27.34
CA SER A 397 69.21 35.27 -28.04
C SER A 397 69.47 34.17 -29.06
N MET A 398 69.67 34.57 -30.31
CA MET A 398 70.01 33.66 -31.39
C MET A 398 71.49 33.29 -31.31
N MET A 399 71.78 32.00 -31.15
CA MET A 399 73.14 31.45 -31.09
C MET A 399 73.89 31.70 -32.41
N ASN A 400 75.20 31.93 -32.40
CA ASN A 400 75.94 32.01 -33.68
C ASN A 400 76.27 30.62 -34.24
N LEU A 401 76.65 30.52 -35.52
CA LEU A 401 76.86 29.22 -36.18
C LEU A 401 77.96 28.37 -35.54
N ASN A 402 79.03 28.98 -35.02
CA ASN A 402 80.13 28.24 -34.39
C ASN A 402 79.70 27.66 -33.03
N GLU A 403 78.97 28.44 -32.24
CA GLU A 403 78.38 27.98 -30.98
C GLU A 403 77.34 26.89 -31.21
N LEU A 404 76.49 27.05 -32.24
CA LEU A 404 75.49 26.08 -32.61
C LEU A 404 76.14 24.76 -33.05
N GLU A 405 77.20 24.81 -33.86
CA GLU A 405 77.96 23.62 -34.26
C GLU A 405 78.56 22.89 -33.06
N ALA A 406 79.17 23.64 -32.12
CA ALA A 406 79.71 23.07 -30.89
C ALA A 406 78.61 22.41 -30.04
N PHE A 407 77.46 23.08 -29.89
CA PHE A 407 76.31 22.54 -29.14
C PHE A 407 75.80 21.24 -29.76
N ILE A 408 75.62 21.20 -31.08
CA ILE A 408 75.12 20.01 -31.78
C ILE A 408 76.14 18.87 -31.72
N LYS A 409 77.44 19.17 -31.85
CA LYS A 409 78.52 18.18 -31.72
C LYS A 409 78.49 17.49 -30.36
N GLU A 410 78.23 18.23 -29.29
CA GLU A 410 78.16 17.70 -27.93
C GLU A 410 76.81 17.01 -27.64
N ASN A 411 75.69 17.70 -27.87
CA ASN A 411 74.37 17.29 -27.37
C ASN A 411 73.56 16.42 -28.34
N LYS A 412 73.95 16.36 -29.62
CA LYS A 412 73.26 15.59 -30.69
C LYS A 412 71.78 15.97 -30.92
N HIS A 413 71.37 17.16 -30.48
CA HIS A 413 70.07 17.76 -30.77
C HIS A 413 70.19 19.29 -30.87
N LEU A 414 69.13 19.95 -31.34
CA LEU A 414 69.09 21.41 -31.42
C LEU A 414 68.89 22.04 -30.02
N PRO A 415 69.40 23.26 -29.78
CA PRO A 415 69.12 24.00 -28.55
C PRO A 415 67.61 24.11 -28.29
N GLU A 416 67.20 24.09 -27.03
CA GLU A 416 65.79 24.18 -26.57
C GLU A 416 64.85 23.04 -26.99
N ILE A 417 65.22 22.24 -27.98
CA ILE A 417 64.52 21.01 -28.36
C ILE A 417 64.98 19.89 -27.39
N PRO A 418 64.05 19.18 -26.73
CA PRO A 418 64.42 18.05 -25.86
C PRO A 418 65.20 16.97 -26.63
N SER A 419 66.06 16.23 -25.93
CA SER A 419 66.70 15.04 -26.50
C SER A 419 65.67 13.94 -26.77
N GLY A 420 65.98 13.02 -27.70
CA GLY A 420 65.09 11.89 -28.02
C GLY A 420 64.80 10.98 -26.81
N GLU A 421 65.78 10.82 -25.91
CA GLU A 421 65.60 10.09 -24.66
C GLU A 421 64.55 10.76 -23.76
N LYS A 422 64.64 12.09 -23.60
CA LYS A 422 63.69 12.85 -22.80
C LYS A 422 62.28 12.82 -23.38
N MET A 423 62.15 12.93 -24.70
CA MET A 423 60.84 12.83 -25.39
C MET A 423 60.19 11.46 -25.20
N THR A 424 60.98 10.39 -25.13
CA THR A 424 60.47 9.02 -24.96
C THR A 424 60.00 8.77 -23.52
N GLN A 425 60.67 9.38 -22.53
CA GLN A 425 60.34 9.23 -21.12
C GLN A 425 59.16 10.11 -20.69
N ASP A 426 59.22 11.40 -21.02
CA ASP A 426 58.29 12.41 -20.50
C ASP A 426 57.16 12.75 -21.50
N GLY A 427 57.29 12.33 -22.75
CA GLY A 427 56.46 12.82 -23.84
C GLY A 427 56.83 14.24 -24.29
N VAL A 428 56.03 14.81 -25.19
CA VAL A 428 56.16 16.21 -25.63
C VAL A 428 54.79 16.88 -25.68
N THR A 429 54.71 18.12 -25.18
CA THR A 429 53.54 18.98 -25.38
C THR A 429 53.50 19.38 -26.85
N LEU A 430 52.42 19.02 -27.56
CA LEU A 430 52.28 19.29 -29.00
C LEU A 430 52.43 20.78 -29.32
N GLY A 431 51.80 21.66 -28.55
CA GLY A 431 51.89 23.12 -28.72
C GLY A 431 53.33 23.63 -28.58
N ASP A 432 53.93 23.44 -27.41
CA ASP A 432 55.30 23.90 -27.13
C ASP A 432 56.32 23.33 -28.13
N PHE A 433 56.14 22.07 -28.55
CA PHE A 433 57.02 21.46 -29.54
C PHE A 433 56.86 22.11 -30.93
N GLN A 434 55.63 22.33 -31.39
CA GLN A 434 55.38 23.05 -32.65
C GLN A 434 55.92 24.49 -32.61
N MET A 435 55.77 25.17 -31.48
CA MET A 435 56.33 26.52 -31.27
C MET A 435 57.85 26.54 -31.38
N LYS A 436 58.53 25.60 -30.72
CA LYS A 436 59.99 25.49 -30.82
C LYS A 436 60.44 25.10 -32.22
N LEU A 437 59.71 24.23 -32.91
CA LEU A 437 60.00 23.92 -34.32
C LEU A 437 59.88 25.16 -35.20
N LEU A 438 58.85 25.98 -35.00
CA LEU A 438 58.70 27.25 -35.72
C LEU A 438 59.86 28.21 -35.41
N GLN A 439 60.23 28.38 -34.13
CA GLN A 439 61.43 29.14 -33.73
C GLN A 439 62.67 28.67 -34.50
N LYS A 440 62.89 27.36 -34.63
CA LYS A 440 64.06 26.80 -35.36
C LYS A 440 63.98 27.04 -36.87
N ILE A 441 62.78 27.08 -37.45
CA ILE A 441 62.59 27.47 -38.86
C ILE A 441 62.95 28.95 -39.05
N GLU A 442 62.58 29.84 -38.12
CA GLU A 442 62.92 31.26 -38.18
C GLU A 442 64.43 31.49 -38.03
N GLU A 443 65.08 30.84 -37.06
CA GLU A 443 66.54 30.84 -36.88
C GLU A 443 67.26 30.36 -38.16
N LEU A 444 66.83 29.22 -38.72
CA LEU A 444 67.39 28.68 -39.95
C LEU A 444 67.24 29.65 -41.13
N THR A 445 66.08 30.31 -41.23
CA THR A 445 65.83 31.31 -42.27
C THR A 445 66.82 32.46 -42.18
N LEU A 446 67.10 32.96 -40.97
CA LEU A 446 68.09 34.02 -40.75
C LEU A 446 69.53 33.58 -41.05
N TYR A 447 69.92 32.36 -40.67
CA TYR A 447 71.24 31.83 -41.05
C TYR A 447 71.41 31.72 -42.57
N VAL A 448 70.38 31.27 -43.28
CA VAL A 448 70.40 31.16 -44.76
C VAL A 448 70.50 32.54 -45.41
N ILE A 449 69.77 33.54 -44.90
CA ILE A 449 69.91 34.94 -45.36
C ILE A 449 71.33 35.44 -45.14
N SER A 450 71.94 35.16 -43.98
CA SER A 450 73.32 35.53 -43.68
C SER A 450 74.29 34.88 -44.66
N LEU A 451 74.17 33.57 -44.88
CA LEU A 451 75.02 32.81 -45.81
C LEU A 451 74.91 33.35 -47.24
N LYS A 452 73.70 33.69 -47.70
CA LYS A 452 73.48 34.27 -49.03
C LYS A 452 74.20 35.62 -49.19
N LYS A 453 74.13 36.49 -48.17
CA LYS A 453 74.87 37.77 -48.17
C LYS A 453 76.37 37.56 -48.27
N GLU A 454 76.90 36.58 -47.54
CA GLU A 454 78.33 36.23 -47.59
C GLU A 454 78.74 35.71 -48.97
N VAL A 455 77.96 34.79 -49.55
CA VAL A 455 78.20 34.26 -50.91
C VAL A 455 78.16 35.35 -51.96
N ASP A 456 77.22 36.30 -51.87
CA ASP A 456 77.14 37.41 -52.84
C ASP A 456 78.35 38.34 -52.72
N THR A 457 78.83 38.56 -51.49
CA THR A 457 80.06 39.31 -51.24
C THR A 457 81.28 38.59 -51.82
N LEU A 458 81.33 37.25 -51.72
CA LEU A 458 82.39 36.42 -52.30
C LEU A 458 82.34 36.32 -53.83
N LYS A 459 81.19 36.59 -54.47
CA LYS A 459 81.04 36.62 -55.94
C LYS A 459 81.33 37.99 -56.57
N LEU A 460 81.28 39.05 -55.77
CA LEU A 460 81.58 40.43 -56.19
C LEU A 460 83.07 40.75 -56.15
N ASN A 461 83.87 39.89 -55.49
CA ASN A 461 85.33 39.85 -55.53
C ASN A 461 85.79 38.72 -56.44
#